data_AF-A0A1V5GYM7-F1
#
_entry.id   AF-A0A1V5GYM7-F1
#
_cell.length_a   1.000
_cell.length_b   1.000
_cell.length_c   1.000
_cell.angle_alpha   90.00
_cell.angle_beta   90.00
_cell.angle_gamma   90.00
#
_symmetry.space_group_name_H-M   'P 1'
#
loop_
_entity.id
_entity.type
_entity.pdbx_description
1 polymer ?
#
loop_
_entity_poly.entity_id
_entity_poly.type
_entity_poly.pdbx_seq_one_letter_code
_entity_poly.pdbx_strand_id
1 'polypeptide(L)'
;MYRDRMRAATGKNDGNQDFDYIQMYLVNKEDGLTVLPMHRVVPDSMGVGLVDLEYRIKEIFNMIPYDNRKNFLSTLNKGGQGHVGLCVRGIPRYYLLELCEDADFDRFLPSSVHPRLRNMAVTLLHESVLQPVLGISHADAGSRILYTSSADEALNLVTKEKADIAFLLNPAGIEDIMAVAEAGARLPQNSISFYPKVPSGLVFHPL
;
A
#
# COMPACT_ATOMS: atom_id res chain seq x y z
N MET A 1 3.52 1.63 -27.38
CA MET A 1 2.90 0.51 -28.13
C MET A 1 1.85 0.95 -29.15
N TYR A 2 0.73 1.59 -28.78
CA TYR A 2 -0.26 2.09 -29.76
C TYR A 2 0.31 3.20 -30.66
N ARG A 3 0.88 4.26 -30.06
CA ARG A 3 1.60 5.33 -30.78
C ARG A 3 2.61 4.79 -31.78
N ASP A 4 3.49 3.90 -31.32
CA ASP A 4 4.59 3.39 -32.16
C ASP A 4 4.06 2.53 -33.32
N ARG A 5 2.96 1.80 -33.11
CA ARG A 5 2.24 1.08 -34.17
C ARG A 5 1.62 2.04 -35.19
N MET A 6 1.00 3.14 -34.75
CA MET A 6 0.40 4.13 -35.65
C MET A 6 1.45 4.91 -36.45
N ARG A 7 2.58 5.25 -35.83
CA ARG A 7 3.74 5.85 -36.53
C ARG A 7 4.27 4.92 -37.62
N ALA A 8 4.41 3.62 -37.33
CA ALA A 8 4.86 2.63 -38.31
C ALA A 8 3.85 2.46 -39.46
N ALA A 9 2.54 2.51 -39.19
CA ALA A 9 1.50 2.34 -40.20
C ALA A 9 1.29 3.58 -41.07
N THR A 10 1.40 4.78 -40.51
CA THR A 10 1.09 6.04 -41.20
C THR A 10 2.32 6.75 -41.75
N GLY A 11 3.52 6.39 -41.27
CA GLY A 11 4.77 7.11 -41.57
C GLY A 11 4.86 8.49 -40.92
N LYS A 12 3.82 8.94 -40.20
CA LYS A 12 3.78 10.25 -39.55
C LYS A 12 4.42 10.17 -38.17
N ASN A 13 5.53 10.87 -37.98
CA ASN A 13 6.34 10.85 -36.76
C ASN A 13 6.73 12.26 -36.29
N ASP A 14 6.02 13.28 -36.75
CA ASP A 14 6.23 14.70 -36.45
C ASP A 14 5.81 15.10 -35.03
N GLY A 15 5.15 14.21 -34.29
CA GLY A 15 4.75 14.44 -32.90
C GLY A 15 3.43 15.19 -32.74
N ASN A 16 2.73 15.46 -33.85
CA ASN A 16 1.49 16.23 -33.88
C ASN A 16 0.25 15.39 -34.22
N GLN A 17 0.37 14.06 -34.19
CA GLN A 17 -0.77 13.19 -34.47
C GLN A 17 -1.56 12.89 -33.19
N ASP A 18 -2.84 12.58 -33.32
CA ASP A 18 -3.71 12.31 -32.16
C ASP A 18 -3.15 11.20 -31.26
N PHE A 19 -2.47 10.21 -31.86
CA PHE A 19 -1.82 9.11 -31.14
C PHE A 19 -0.51 9.48 -30.42
N ASP A 20 -0.02 10.71 -30.58
CA ASP A 20 1.17 11.24 -29.90
C ASP A 20 0.83 11.88 -28.55
N TYR A 21 -0.45 12.14 -28.29
CA TYR A 21 -0.94 12.73 -27.05
C TYR A 21 -1.65 11.69 -26.18
N ILE A 22 -1.71 11.97 -24.87
CA ILE A 22 -2.52 11.22 -23.92
C ILE A 22 -3.41 12.20 -23.17
N GLN A 23 -4.65 11.83 -22.92
CA GLN A 23 -5.54 12.62 -22.08
C GLN A 23 -5.01 12.60 -20.63
N MET A 24 -4.90 13.79 -20.03
CA MET A 24 -4.43 13.96 -18.67
C MET A 24 -5.50 14.64 -17.82
N TYR A 25 -5.64 14.20 -16.58
CA TYR A 25 -6.43 14.87 -15.55
C TYR A 25 -5.48 15.49 -14.55
N LEU A 26 -5.54 16.82 -14.43
CA LEU A 26 -4.67 17.60 -13.55
C LEU A 26 -5.48 18.01 -12.31
N VAL A 27 -4.92 17.74 -11.13
CA VAL A 27 -5.50 18.09 -9.84
C VAL A 27 -4.46 18.89 -9.07
N ASN A 28 -4.91 19.96 -8.41
CA ASN A 28 -4.05 20.72 -7.51
C ASN A 28 -3.78 19.88 -6.25
N LYS A 29 -2.52 19.77 -5.84
CA LYS A 29 -2.16 19.08 -4.59
C LYS A 29 -2.69 19.79 -3.34
N GLU A 30 -2.83 21.12 -3.40
CA GLU A 30 -3.18 21.95 -2.23
C GLU A 30 -4.69 21.95 -1.96
N ASP A 31 -5.49 21.93 -3.03
CA ASP A 31 -6.95 22.00 -2.96
C ASP A 31 -7.57 20.83 -3.71
N GLY A 32 -7.97 19.81 -2.93
CA GLY A 32 -8.85 18.74 -3.41
C GLY A 32 -8.21 17.38 -3.61
N LEU A 33 -6.96 17.15 -3.23
CA LEU A 33 -6.34 15.82 -3.29
C LEU A 33 -6.30 15.16 -1.90
N THR A 34 -7.06 14.08 -1.74
CA THR A 34 -7.00 13.22 -0.55
C THR A 34 -6.28 11.92 -0.88
N VAL A 35 -5.19 11.64 -0.17
CA VAL A 35 -4.52 10.33 -0.22
C VAL A 35 -5.13 9.43 0.85
N LEU A 36 -5.66 8.30 0.42
CA LEU A 36 -6.23 7.27 1.27
C LEU A 36 -5.23 6.13 1.46
N PRO A 37 -5.22 5.50 2.65
CA PRO A 37 -4.42 4.31 2.86
C PRO A 37 -4.93 3.17 1.98
N MET A 38 -4.06 2.20 1.76
CA MET A 38 -4.42 0.96 1.09
C MET A 38 -4.07 -0.22 1.99
N HIS A 39 -5.05 -0.65 2.78
CA HIS A 39 -4.92 -1.79 3.69
C HIS A 39 -4.69 -3.10 2.93
N ARG A 40 -3.98 -4.05 3.57
CA ARG A 40 -3.67 -5.36 3.01
C ARG A 40 -4.45 -6.42 3.76
N VAL A 41 -5.33 -7.12 3.07
CA VAL A 41 -6.09 -8.24 3.66
C VAL A 41 -5.59 -9.52 2.99
N VAL A 42 -5.09 -10.44 3.80
CA VAL A 42 -4.54 -11.73 3.35
C VAL A 42 -5.62 -12.79 3.58
N PRO A 43 -6.26 -13.31 2.51
CA PRO A 43 -7.34 -14.28 2.66
C PRO A 43 -6.86 -15.60 3.27
N ASP A 44 -5.65 -16.04 2.91
CA ASP A 44 -5.05 -17.30 3.34
C ASP A 44 -3.59 -17.05 3.76
N SER A 45 -3.32 -17.19 5.07
CA SER A 45 -1.99 -17.00 5.65
C SER A 45 -1.09 -18.24 5.53
N MET A 46 -1.58 -19.33 4.93
CA MET A 46 -0.88 -20.62 4.81
C MET A 46 -0.45 -21.18 6.18
N GLY A 47 -1.31 -21.01 7.19
CA GLY A 47 -1.08 -21.51 8.55
C GLY A 47 -0.27 -20.58 9.45
N VAL A 48 0.17 -19.42 8.97
CA VAL A 48 0.84 -18.42 9.82
C VAL A 48 -0.18 -17.76 10.74
N GLY A 49 0.00 -17.94 12.06
CA GLY A 49 -0.84 -17.35 13.09
C GLY A 49 -0.19 -16.17 13.82
N LEU A 50 -0.87 -15.69 14.86
CA LEU A 50 -0.37 -14.57 15.69
C LEU A 50 0.98 -14.89 16.34
N VAL A 51 1.15 -16.09 16.89
CA VAL A 51 2.38 -16.48 17.60
C VAL A 51 3.58 -16.50 16.65
N ASP A 52 3.40 -16.98 15.43
CA ASP A 52 4.44 -16.97 14.39
C ASP A 52 4.81 -15.54 13.98
N LEU A 53 3.80 -14.68 13.81
CA LEU A 53 4.01 -13.26 13.51
C LEU A 53 4.81 -12.59 14.62
N GLU A 54 4.33 -12.67 15.86
CA GLU A 54 4.98 -12.08 17.03
C GLU A 54 6.43 -12.53 17.15
N TYR A 55 6.69 -13.83 17.03
CA TYR A 55 8.04 -14.36 17.14
C TYR A 55 8.98 -13.84 16.05
N ARG A 56 8.50 -13.74 14.80
CA ARG A 56 9.32 -13.34 13.64
C ARG A 56 9.54 -11.84 13.53
N ILE A 57 8.63 -11.02 14.05
CA ILE A 57 8.69 -9.56 13.90
C ILE A 57 9.15 -8.82 15.15
N LYS A 58 9.33 -9.50 16.29
CA LYS A 58 9.71 -8.89 17.59
C LYS A 58 10.99 -8.06 17.58
N GLU A 59 11.91 -8.31 16.65
CA GLU A 59 13.15 -7.52 16.53
C GLU A 59 12.92 -6.19 15.81
N ILE A 60 11.78 -6.04 15.13
CA ILE A 60 11.45 -4.90 14.27
C ILE A 60 10.28 -4.12 14.86
N PHE A 61 9.29 -4.80 15.42
CA PHE A 61 8.09 -4.19 15.96
C PHE A 61 7.80 -4.60 17.39
N ASN A 62 7.40 -3.61 18.18
CA ASN A 62 6.65 -3.82 19.40
C ASN A 62 5.19 -4.13 19.04
N MET A 63 4.64 -5.21 19.60
CA MET A 63 3.25 -5.61 19.35
C MET A 63 2.37 -5.27 20.54
N ILE A 64 1.56 -4.21 20.41
CA ILE A 64 0.74 -3.66 21.49
C ILE A 64 -0.72 -4.10 21.32
N PRO A 65 -1.31 -4.87 22.26
CA PRO A 65 -2.68 -5.36 22.14
C PRO A 65 -3.73 -4.30 22.49
N TYR A 66 -4.88 -4.37 21.82
CA TYR A 66 -6.06 -3.56 22.07
C TYR A 66 -7.33 -4.43 22.03
N ASP A 67 -8.17 -4.31 23.06
CA ASP A 67 -9.47 -5.01 23.11
C ASP A 67 -10.61 -4.21 22.44
N ASN A 68 -10.40 -2.91 22.19
CA ASN A 68 -11.42 -2.00 21.65
C ASN A 68 -11.04 -1.44 20.27
N ARG A 69 -11.88 -1.71 19.27
CA ARG A 69 -11.67 -1.27 17.87
C ARG A 69 -11.51 0.26 17.75
N LYS A 70 -12.33 1.05 18.45
CA LYS A 70 -12.30 2.52 18.34
C LYS A 70 -10.99 3.09 18.89
N ASN A 71 -10.54 2.59 20.03
CA ASN A 71 -9.26 3.02 20.62
C ASN A 71 -8.10 2.58 19.74
N PHE A 72 -8.11 1.34 19.24
CA PHE A 72 -7.11 0.82 18.30
C PHE A 72 -6.97 1.70 17.05
N LEU A 73 -8.07 1.98 16.34
CA LEU A 73 -8.06 2.81 15.13
C LEU A 73 -7.63 4.26 15.43
N SER A 74 -8.07 4.81 16.57
CA SER A 74 -7.67 6.15 17.02
C SER A 74 -6.16 6.25 17.26
N THR A 75 -5.55 5.25 17.90
CA THR A 75 -4.10 5.22 18.12
C THR A 75 -3.34 5.00 16.82
N LEU A 76 -3.79 4.06 15.98
CA LEU A 76 -3.18 3.82 14.66
C LEU A 76 -3.10 5.12 13.85
N ASN A 77 -4.22 5.85 13.75
CA ASN A 77 -4.29 7.09 12.98
C ASN A 77 -3.39 8.21 13.54
N LYS A 78 -3.05 8.17 14.83
CA LYS A 78 -2.12 9.14 15.47
C LYS A 78 -0.66 8.77 15.30
N GLY A 79 -0.35 7.48 15.11
CA GLY A 79 1.02 6.97 15.07
C GLY A 79 1.81 7.26 13.78
N GLY A 80 1.14 7.62 12.68
CA GLY A 80 1.83 7.93 11.42
C GLY A 80 2.49 6.71 10.73
N GLN A 81 3.55 6.93 9.95
CA GLN A 81 4.12 5.90 9.04
C GLN A 81 4.78 4.71 9.75
N GLY A 82 5.25 4.87 10.99
CA GLY A 82 5.91 3.80 11.76
C GLY A 82 4.94 2.80 12.40
N HIS A 83 3.64 2.96 12.18
CA HIS A 83 2.60 2.17 12.82
C HIS A 83 1.81 1.36 11.80
N VAL A 84 1.63 0.07 12.10
CA VAL A 84 0.80 -0.83 11.32
C VAL A 84 -0.23 -1.48 12.23
N GLY A 85 -1.50 -1.45 11.84
CA GLY A 85 -2.53 -2.19 12.54
C GLY A 85 -2.57 -3.64 12.10
N LEU A 86 -2.84 -4.56 13.00
CA LEU A 86 -2.91 -6.01 12.76
C LEU A 86 -4.19 -6.59 13.37
N CYS A 87 -4.88 -7.42 12.60
CA CYS A 87 -6.01 -8.23 13.05
C CYS A 87 -5.84 -9.64 12.49
N VAL A 88 -6.01 -10.67 13.34
CA VAL A 88 -5.80 -12.08 12.99
C VAL A 88 -7.07 -12.87 13.31
N ARG A 89 -7.49 -13.74 12.38
CA ARG A 89 -8.69 -14.58 12.52
C ARG A 89 -8.62 -15.44 13.78
N GLY A 90 -9.74 -15.53 14.49
CA GLY A 90 -9.87 -16.33 15.72
C GLY A 90 -9.24 -15.68 16.97
N ILE A 91 -8.57 -14.54 16.84
CA ILE A 91 -8.04 -13.78 17.97
C ILE A 91 -8.98 -12.61 18.29
N PRO A 92 -9.58 -12.53 19.50
CA PRO A 92 -10.54 -11.51 19.86
C PRO A 92 -9.89 -10.16 20.23
N ARG A 93 -8.82 -9.77 19.52
CA ARG A 93 -8.03 -8.56 19.79
C ARG A 93 -7.49 -7.94 18.51
N TYR A 94 -7.12 -6.67 18.61
CA TYR A 94 -6.36 -5.94 17.60
C TYR A 94 -4.95 -5.68 18.12
N TYR A 95 -3.98 -5.54 17.23
CA TYR A 95 -2.60 -5.32 17.60
C TYR A 95 -2.06 -4.12 16.83
N LEU A 96 -1.38 -3.22 17.53
CA LEU A 96 -0.62 -2.14 16.92
C LEU A 96 0.83 -2.59 16.86
N LEU A 97 1.38 -2.65 15.65
CA LEU A 97 2.80 -2.88 15.41
C LEU A 97 3.46 -1.50 15.36
N GLU A 98 4.30 -1.21 16.35
CA GLU A 98 5.07 0.02 16.43
C GLU A 98 6.53 -0.29 16.15
N LEU A 99 7.12 0.37 15.15
CA LEU A 99 8.51 0.18 14.77
C LEU A 99 9.43 0.50 15.97
N CYS A 100 10.34 -0.40 16.33
CA CYS A 100 11.29 -0.15 17.40
C CYS A 100 12.27 0.97 17.01
N GLU A 101 12.54 1.92 17.90
CA GLU A 101 13.45 3.05 17.63
C GLU A 101 14.87 2.60 17.24
N ASP A 102 15.33 1.50 17.85
CA ASP A 102 16.65 0.90 17.61
C ASP A 102 16.65 -0.20 16.52
N ALA A 103 15.53 -0.41 15.81
CA ALA A 103 15.48 -1.42 14.77
C ALA A 103 16.41 -1.02 13.61
N ASP A 104 17.42 -1.84 13.34
CA ASP A 104 18.25 -1.75 12.13
C ASP A 104 17.45 -2.23 10.91
N PHE A 105 16.48 -1.41 10.49
CA PHE A 105 15.61 -1.72 9.38
C PHE A 105 16.37 -1.82 8.04
N ASP A 106 17.50 -1.10 7.93
CA ASP A 106 18.38 -1.17 6.77
C ASP A 106 18.95 -2.58 6.55
N ARG A 107 19.11 -3.38 7.61
CA ARG A 107 19.51 -4.80 7.50
C ARG A 107 18.46 -5.67 6.83
N PHE A 108 17.18 -5.33 6.97
CA PHE A 108 16.05 -6.12 6.43
C PHE A 108 15.63 -5.65 5.04
N LEU A 109 16.07 -4.47 4.61
CA LEU A 109 15.76 -3.92 3.30
C LEU A 109 16.67 -4.47 2.20
N PRO A 110 16.10 -4.97 1.08
CA PRO A 110 16.89 -5.24 -0.11
C PRO A 110 17.59 -3.98 -0.59
N SER A 111 18.85 -4.10 -1.03
CA SER A 111 19.63 -2.97 -1.56
C SER A 111 19.00 -2.30 -2.80
N SER A 112 18.07 -3.00 -3.46
CA SER A 112 17.30 -2.47 -4.58
C SER A 112 16.22 -1.47 -4.18
N VAL A 113 15.86 -1.38 -2.89
CA VAL A 113 14.84 -0.44 -2.43
C VAL A 113 15.41 0.98 -2.43
N HIS A 114 14.73 1.86 -3.17
CA HIS A 114 15.11 3.25 -3.26
C HIS A 114 15.07 3.93 -1.88
N PRO A 115 16.06 4.77 -1.50
CA PRO A 115 16.11 5.40 -0.17
C PRO A 115 14.82 6.13 0.25
N ARG A 116 14.14 6.77 -0.70
CA ARG A 116 12.86 7.47 -0.48
C ARG A 116 11.69 6.56 -0.08
N LEU A 117 11.78 5.26 -0.36
CA LEU A 117 10.73 4.29 -0.07
C LEU A 117 10.93 3.60 1.28
N ARG A 118 12.13 3.69 1.87
CA ARG A 118 12.53 2.89 3.04
C ARG A 118 11.61 3.10 4.24
N ASN A 119 11.23 4.35 4.50
CA ASN A 119 10.41 4.71 5.67
C ASN A 119 8.91 4.66 5.39
N MET A 120 8.49 4.23 4.19
CA MET A 120 7.06 4.16 3.88
C MET A 120 6.45 2.90 4.50
N ALA A 121 5.31 3.04 5.18
CA ALA A 121 4.63 1.94 5.85
C ALA A 121 4.38 0.73 4.91
N VAL A 122 4.12 0.99 3.63
CA VAL A 122 3.93 -0.05 2.60
C VAL A 122 5.18 -0.89 2.36
N THR A 123 6.34 -0.25 2.33
CA THR A 123 7.65 -0.91 2.15
C THR A 123 8.02 -1.63 3.44
N LEU A 124 7.85 -0.96 4.58
CA LEU A 124 8.08 -1.54 5.90
C LEU A 124 7.32 -2.86 6.03
N LEU A 125 6.00 -2.82 5.82
CA LEU A 125 5.14 -4.00 5.92
C LEU A 125 5.55 -5.11 4.94
N HIS A 126 5.84 -4.77 3.68
CA HIS A 126 6.14 -5.78 2.67
C HIS A 126 7.45 -6.51 2.95
N GLU A 127 8.52 -5.76 3.18
CA GLU A 127 9.87 -6.30 3.32
C GLU A 127 10.10 -6.97 4.68
N SER A 128 9.38 -6.56 5.73
CA SER A 128 9.56 -7.13 7.08
C SER A 128 8.52 -8.17 7.49
N VAL A 129 7.34 -8.20 6.85
CA VAL A 129 6.26 -9.12 7.24
C VAL A 129 5.75 -9.93 6.05
N LEU A 130 5.23 -9.27 5.00
CA LEU A 130 4.52 -9.99 3.93
C LEU A 130 5.44 -11.00 3.23
N GLN A 131 6.64 -10.59 2.86
CA GLN A 131 7.59 -11.46 2.19
C GLN A 131 8.28 -12.46 3.14
N PRO A 132 8.97 -12.04 4.23
CA PRO A 132 9.76 -12.96 5.05
C PRO A 132 8.91 -13.85 5.98
N VAL A 133 7.70 -13.41 6.36
CA VAL A 133 6.83 -14.16 7.28
C VAL A 133 5.73 -14.90 6.53
N LEU A 134 5.03 -14.24 5.60
CA LEU A 134 3.90 -14.84 4.87
C LEU A 134 4.28 -15.42 3.48
N GLY A 135 5.53 -15.21 3.04
CA GLY A 135 6.00 -15.68 1.74
C GLY A 135 5.30 -15.00 0.56
N ILE A 136 4.79 -13.78 0.74
CA ILE A 136 4.11 -13.02 -0.31
C ILE A 136 5.13 -12.09 -0.97
N SER A 137 5.64 -12.49 -2.13
CA SER A 137 6.52 -11.64 -2.93
C SER A 137 5.74 -10.48 -3.58
N HIS A 138 6.46 -9.47 -4.08
CA HIS A 138 5.84 -8.39 -4.88
C HIS A 138 5.09 -8.93 -6.11
N ALA A 139 5.55 -10.05 -6.70
CA ALA A 139 4.91 -10.66 -7.85
C ALA A 139 3.58 -11.37 -7.48
N ASP A 140 3.52 -11.98 -6.29
CA ASP A 140 2.35 -12.74 -5.84
C ASP A 140 1.28 -11.86 -5.18
N ALA A 141 1.66 -10.66 -4.75
CA ALA A 141 0.81 -9.73 -4.02
C ALA A 141 -0.51 -9.42 -4.72
N GLY A 142 -0.56 -9.44 -6.06
CA GLY A 142 -1.79 -9.22 -6.83
C GLY A 142 -2.83 -10.36 -6.70
N SER A 143 -2.39 -11.57 -6.34
CA SER A 143 -3.24 -12.75 -6.20
C SER A 143 -3.51 -13.15 -4.75
N ARG A 144 -2.58 -12.83 -3.83
CA ARG A 144 -2.64 -13.23 -2.42
C ARG A 144 -3.14 -12.14 -1.48
N ILE A 145 -3.28 -10.90 -1.95
CA ILE A 145 -3.70 -9.76 -1.12
C ILE A 145 -4.93 -9.09 -1.74
N LEU A 146 -5.94 -8.88 -0.90
CA LEU A 146 -7.05 -7.99 -1.17
C LEU A 146 -6.73 -6.60 -0.65
N TYR A 147 -7.11 -5.59 -1.42
CA TYR A 147 -6.76 -4.20 -1.18
C TYR A 147 -8.02 -3.38 -0.93
N THR A 148 -8.05 -2.64 0.18
CA THR A 148 -9.17 -1.72 0.50
C THR A 148 -8.67 -0.45 1.15
N SER A 149 -9.33 0.68 0.89
CA SER A 149 -9.10 1.95 1.59
C SER A 149 -9.93 2.09 2.87
N SER A 150 -10.78 1.11 3.18
CA SER A 150 -11.66 1.13 4.35
C SER A 150 -11.13 0.21 5.44
N ALA A 151 -10.71 0.80 6.57
CA ALA A 151 -10.26 0.03 7.73
C ALA A 151 -11.37 -0.89 8.26
N ASP A 152 -12.61 -0.40 8.29
CA ASP A 152 -13.76 -1.21 8.71
C ASP A 152 -14.01 -2.40 7.79
N GLU A 153 -13.88 -2.21 6.48
CA GLU A 153 -14.01 -3.32 5.53
C GLU A 153 -12.93 -4.38 5.76
N ALA A 154 -11.67 -3.96 5.90
CA ALA A 154 -10.55 -4.86 6.17
C ALA A 154 -10.75 -5.67 7.46
N LEU A 155 -11.12 -5.02 8.57
CA LEU A 155 -11.37 -5.69 9.84
C LEU A 155 -12.59 -6.62 9.79
N ASN A 156 -13.63 -6.21 9.06
CA ASN A 156 -14.85 -7.01 8.92
C ASN A 156 -14.62 -8.27 8.07
N LEU A 157 -13.70 -8.26 7.09
CA LEU A 157 -13.33 -9.47 6.35
C LEU A 157 -12.73 -10.54 7.27
N VAL A 158 -11.86 -10.14 8.21
CA VAL A 158 -11.27 -11.08 9.19
C VAL A 158 -12.31 -11.54 10.21
N THR A 159 -13.12 -10.61 10.74
CA THR A 159 -14.16 -10.92 11.75
C THR A 159 -15.24 -11.86 11.19
N LYS A 160 -15.53 -11.78 9.88
CA LYS A 160 -16.48 -12.66 9.19
C LYS A 160 -15.81 -13.90 8.59
N GLU A 161 -14.58 -14.21 8.99
CA GLU A 161 -13.81 -15.38 8.56
C GLU A 161 -13.61 -15.48 7.04
N LYS A 162 -13.69 -14.36 6.33
CA LYS A 162 -13.41 -14.28 4.88
C LYS A 162 -11.93 -14.05 4.58
N ALA A 163 -11.14 -13.76 5.61
CA ALA A 163 -9.70 -13.60 5.52
C ALA A 163 -9.02 -13.99 6.83
N ASP A 164 -7.75 -14.36 6.74
CA ASP A 164 -6.95 -14.79 7.87
C ASP A 164 -6.34 -13.62 8.62
N ILE A 165 -5.84 -12.61 7.89
CA ILE A 165 -5.10 -11.49 8.46
C ILE A 165 -5.49 -10.18 7.75
N ALA A 166 -5.61 -9.10 8.51
CA ALA A 166 -5.69 -7.74 7.97
C ALA A 166 -4.58 -6.87 8.56
N PHE A 167 -3.85 -6.19 7.67
CA PHE A 167 -2.90 -5.14 7.99
C PHE A 167 -3.47 -3.77 7.61
N LEU A 168 -3.58 -2.89 8.59
CA LEU A 168 -4.02 -1.52 8.41
C LEU A 168 -2.81 -0.59 8.35
N LEU A 169 -2.87 0.40 7.46
CA LEU A 169 -1.79 1.32 7.17
C LEU A 169 -2.30 2.74 7.29
N ASN A 170 -1.41 3.66 7.65
CA ASN A 170 -1.68 5.09 7.51
C ASN A 170 -1.45 5.54 6.06
N PRO A 171 -2.18 6.56 5.57
CA PRO A 171 -1.97 7.10 4.23
C PRO A 171 -0.56 7.67 4.11
N ALA A 172 0.08 7.47 2.95
CA ALA A 172 1.34 8.13 2.64
C ALA A 172 1.15 9.66 2.58
N GLY A 173 2.10 10.41 3.11
CA GLY A 173 2.08 11.88 3.01
C GLY A 173 2.21 12.31 1.55
N ILE A 174 1.49 13.35 1.15
CA ILE A 174 1.58 13.86 -0.23
C ILE A 174 3.00 14.31 -0.57
N GLU A 175 3.71 14.92 0.38
CA GLU A 175 5.09 15.36 0.18
C GLU A 175 6.05 14.17 0.02
N ASP A 176 5.83 13.04 0.72
CA ASP A 176 6.62 11.82 0.51
C ASP A 176 6.42 11.25 -0.90
N ILE A 177 5.17 11.25 -1.37
CA ILE A 177 4.82 10.79 -2.72
C ILE A 177 5.50 11.67 -3.78
N MET A 178 5.45 12.99 -3.61
CA MET A 178 6.12 13.94 -4.50
C MET A 178 7.63 13.72 -4.51
N ALA A 179 8.26 13.55 -3.33
CA ALA A 179 9.69 13.30 -3.23
C ALA A 179 10.13 11.97 -3.89
N VAL A 180 9.30 10.93 -3.84
CA VAL A 180 9.54 9.68 -4.58
C VAL A 180 9.49 9.92 -6.09
N ALA A 181 8.48 10.66 -6.56
CA ALA A 181 8.31 10.96 -7.98
C ALA A 181 9.44 11.83 -8.54
N GLU A 182 9.86 12.88 -7.82
CA GLU A 182 10.98 13.75 -8.19
C GLU A 182 12.31 12.99 -8.28
N ALA A 183 12.48 11.95 -7.45
CA ALA A 183 13.65 11.08 -7.51
C ALA A 183 13.61 10.08 -8.69
N GLY A 184 12.56 10.10 -9.53
CA GLY A 184 12.35 9.12 -10.60
C GLY A 184 12.05 7.71 -10.09
N ALA A 185 11.81 7.55 -8.78
CA ALA A 185 11.44 6.29 -8.18
C ALA A 185 9.94 6.02 -8.35
N ARG A 186 9.55 4.76 -8.16
CA ARG A 186 8.14 4.33 -8.28
C ARG A 186 7.68 3.75 -6.95
N LEU A 187 6.48 4.14 -6.53
CA LEU A 187 5.81 3.47 -5.42
C LEU A 187 5.54 2.00 -5.77
N PRO A 188 5.57 1.09 -4.77
CA PRO A 188 5.09 -0.26 -4.95
C PRO A 188 3.65 -0.28 -5.50
N GLN A 189 3.26 -1.35 -6.20
CA GLN A 189 1.90 -1.46 -6.73
C GLN A 189 0.84 -1.38 -5.62
N ASN A 190 -0.30 -0.76 -5.93
CA ASN A 190 -1.44 -0.59 -5.01
C ASN A 190 -1.07 0.09 -3.67
N SER A 191 -0.04 0.94 -3.63
CA SER A 191 0.41 1.60 -2.40
C SER A 191 -0.56 2.69 -1.89
N ILE A 192 -1.26 3.36 -2.80
CA ILE A 192 -2.12 4.51 -2.47
C ILE A 192 -3.39 4.52 -3.33
N SER A 193 -4.45 5.12 -2.79
CA SER A 193 -5.63 5.54 -3.57
C SER A 193 -5.82 7.04 -3.39
N PHE A 194 -6.05 7.77 -4.47
CA PHE A 194 -6.31 9.21 -4.42
C PHE A 194 -7.78 9.53 -4.70
N TYR A 195 -8.26 10.63 -4.14
CA TYR A 195 -9.57 11.21 -4.40
C TYR A 195 -9.43 12.72 -4.68
N PRO A 196 -10.18 13.28 -5.64
CA PRO A 196 -11.16 12.62 -6.51
C PRO A 196 -10.50 11.70 -7.52
N LYS A 197 -11.16 10.58 -7.80
CA LYS A 197 -10.85 9.79 -9.00
C LYS A 197 -11.40 10.54 -10.21
N VAL A 198 -10.78 10.35 -11.37
CA VAL A 198 -11.28 10.90 -12.64
C VAL A 198 -12.78 10.55 -12.76
N PRO A 199 -13.68 11.54 -12.89
CA PRO A 199 -15.10 11.27 -13.01
C PRO A 199 -15.36 10.34 -14.20
N SER A 200 -16.00 9.21 -13.95
CA SER A 200 -16.46 8.33 -15.03
C SER A 200 -17.52 9.06 -15.86
N GLY A 201 -17.32 9.17 -17.17
CA GLY A 201 -18.23 9.89 -18.08
C GLY A 201 -17.63 11.08 -18.82
N LEU A 202 -16.34 11.38 -18.62
CA LEU A 202 -15.60 12.25 -19.54
C LEU A 202 -15.58 11.61 -20.93
N VAL A 203 -15.97 12.38 -21.94
CA VAL A 203 -16.06 11.96 -23.35
C VAL A 203 -14.70 11.44 -23.81
N PHE A 204 -14.65 10.18 -24.22
CA PHE A 204 -13.51 9.63 -24.95
C PHE A 204 -13.53 10.18 -26.37
N HIS A 205 -12.43 10.78 -26.80
CA HIS A 205 -12.24 11.09 -28.21
C HIS A 205 -12.21 9.77 -29.00
N PRO A 206 -13.10 9.55 -29.99
CA PRO A 206 -12.99 8.38 -30.84
C PRO A 206 -11.70 8.53 -31.67
N LEU A 207 -10.74 7.64 -31.41
CA LEU A 207 -9.51 7.50 -32.19
C LEU A 207 -9.77 6.84 -33.54
#